data_AF-A0A0B6YSV8-F1
#
_entry.id   AF-A0A0B6YSV8-F1
#
_cell.length_a   1.000
_cell.length_b   1.000
_cell.length_c   1.000
_cell.angle_alpha   90.00
_cell.angle_beta   90.00
_cell.angle_gamma   90.00
#
_symmetry.space_group_name_H-M   'P 1'
#
loop_
_entity.id
_entity.type
_entity.pdbx_description
1 polymer ?
#
loop_
_entity_poly.entity_id
_entity_poly.type
_entity_poly.pdbx_seq_one_letter_code
_entity_poly.pdbx_strand_id
1 'polypeptide(L)'
;MSNNQQSQQGAAPPKSKSHGHQQRKGQDQGHHKQQQKVKIYEPYLTLEAVSDGIKKGDLKVGSIRINPKNYLDAYVPSVDGKSDIYIEGMADRNRALNTDEVVVQIYPYSQWRVFVEDFEHYEKTLLVDNVDSTESNDNVKATGV
;
A
#
# COMPACT_ATOMS: atom_id res chain seq x y z
N MET A 1 30.44 79.38 -4.37
CA MET A 1 29.81 78.46 -3.39
C MET A 1 30.54 77.13 -3.46
N SER A 2 30.72 76.50 -2.31
CA SER A 2 31.75 75.53 -1.90
C SER A 2 31.76 74.14 -2.56
N ASN A 3 32.92 73.47 -2.38
CA ASN A 3 33.18 72.03 -2.12
C ASN A 3 31.97 71.18 -1.67
N ASN A 4 31.89 69.85 -1.81
CA ASN A 4 32.91 68.83 -1.52
C ASN A 4 32.46 67.41 -1.99
N GLN A 5 33.44 66.50 -2.14
CA GLN A 5 33.48 65.02 -1.96
C GLN A 5 32.15 64.25 -1.70
N GLN A 6 31.95 63.00 -2.14
CA GLN A 6 32.84 61.85 -1.88
C GLN A 6 32.41 60.60 -2.66
N SER A 7 33.41 59.88 -3.16
CA SER A 7 33.43 58.50 -3.66
C SER A 7 33.28 57.44 -2.55
N GLN A 8 32.80 56.24 -2.86
CA GLN A 8 33.27 55.01 -2.21
C GLN A 8 32.99 53.73 -3.04
N GLN A 9 34.06 52.94 -3.20
CA GLN A 9 34.12 51.58 -3.76
C GLN A 9 33.95 50.56 -2.62
N GLY A 10 33.28 49.43 -2.89
CA GLY A 10 33.11 48.31 -1.95
C GLY A 10 33.83 47.05 -2.44
N ALA A 11 34.81 46.60 -1.65
CA ALA A 11 35.73 45.50 -1.91
C ALA A 11 35.17 44.10 -1.59
N ALA A 12 35.81 43.09 -2.17
CA ALA A 12 35.59 41.66 -1.93
C ALA A 12 35.89 41.22 -0.47
N PRO A 13 35.22 40.17 0.04
CA PRO A 13 35.50 39.63 1.37
C PRO A 13 36.78 38.75 1.40
N PRO A 14 37.47 38.66 2.55
CA PRO A 14 38.82 38.10 2.67
C PRO A 14 38.88 36.58 2.88
N LYS A 15 40.01 36.00 2.46
CA LYS A 15 40.46 34.63 2.75
C LYS A 15 40.73 34.47 4.25
N SER A 16 40.09 33.48 4.90
CA SER A 16 40.44 33.05 6.25
C SER A 16 41.40 31.85 6.22
N LYS A 17 42.35 31.89 7.16
CA LYS A 17 43.56 31.07 7.28
C LYS A 17 43.29 29.68 7.84
N SER A 18 44.08 28.71 7.38
CA SER A 18 44.31 27.41 7.98
C SER A 18 44.78 27.51 9.43
N HIS A 19 44.14 26.77 10.34
CA HIS A 19 44.76 26.34 11.60
C HIS A 19 44.48 24.85 11.79
N GLY A 20 45.57 24.08 11.91
CA GLY A 20 45.53 22.64 12.06
C GLY A 20 44.93 22.21 13.39
N HIS A 21 44.22 21.08 13.37
CA HIS A 21 43.96 20.29 14.55
C HIS A 21 44.39 18.84 14.30
N GLN A 22 45.55 18.54 14.89
CA GLN A 22 45.90 17.33 15.62
C GLN A 22 45.14 16.03 15.27
N GLN A 23 45.90 15.11 14.68
CA GLN A 23 45.58 13.68 14.62
C GLN A 23 45.32 13.13 16.02
N ARG A 24 44.09 12.68 16.28
CA ARG A 24 43.80 11.71 17.34
C ARG A 24 43.55 10.35 16.70
N LYS A 25 44.55 9.47 16.79
CA LYS A 25 44.40 8.02 16.59
C LYS A 25 43.46 7.50 17.68
N GLY A 26 42.18 7.37 17.35
CA GLY A 26 41.26 6.49 18.05
C GLY A 26 41.22 5.17 17.30
N GLN A 27 41.83 4.13 17.85
CA GLN A 27 41.51 2.75 17.48
C GLN A 27 40.10 2.46 18.04
N ASP A 28 39.08 2.78 17.26
CA ASP A 28 37.76 2.21 17.47
C ASP A 28 37.71 0.92 16.64
N GLN A 29 37.94 -0.22 17.29
CA GLN A 29 37.59 -1.52 16.73
C GLN A 29 36.07 -1.65 16.80
N GLY A 30 35.40 -0.85 15.97
CA GLY A 30 34.00 -1.01 15.67
C GLY A 30 33.83 -2.32 14.92
N HIS A 31 33.34 -3.35 15.62
CA HIS A 31 32.74 -4.51 14.99
C HIS A 31 31.54 -4.03 14.18
N HIS A 32 31.79 -3.58 12.95
CA HIS A 32 30.76 -3.34 11.95
C HIS A 32 30.18 -4.70 11.56
N LYS A 33 29.26 -5.22 12.37
CA LYS A 33 28.25 -6.17 11.90
C LYS A 33 27.54 -5.45 10.77
N GLN A 34 27.95 -5.74 9.53
CA GLN A 34 27.22 -5.35 8.35
C GLN A 34 25.80 -5.86 8.52
N GLN A 35 24.90 -4.97 8.94
CA GLN A 35 23.47 -5.22 8.93
C GLN A 35 23.13 -5.46 7.46
N GLN A 36 22.98 -6.71 7.08
CA GLN A 36 22.48 -7.07 5.76
C GLN A 36 21.11 -6.41 5.64
N LYS A 37 21.00 -5.40 4.79
CA LYS A 37 19.74 -4.72 4.53
C LYS A 37 18.77 -5.76 3.96
N VAL A 38 17.81 -6.19 4.77
CA VAL A 38 16.73 -7.07 4.33
C VAL A 38 15.98 -6.34 3.21
N LYS A 39 15.94 -6.93 2.01
CA LYS A 39 15.10 -6.43 0.93
C LYS A 39 13.66 -6.78 1.27
N ILE A 40 12.87 -5.78 1.63
CA ILE A 40 11.47 -5.94 2.05
C ILE A 40 10.54 -6.13 0.83
N TYR A 41 10.95 -5.65 -0.34
CA TYR A 41 10.11 -5.60 -1.52
C TYR A 41 10.78 -6.22 -2.74
N GLU A 42 9.97 -6.81 -3.59
CA GLU A 42 10.41 -7.35 -4.87
C GLU A 42 10.83 -6.21 -5.84
N PRO A 43 11.86 -6.45 -6.67
CA PRO A 43 12.17 -5.58 -7.80
C PRO A 43 10.99 -5.47 -8.77
N TYR A 44 10.88 -4.34 -9.45
CA TYR A 44 9.88 -4.20 -10.52
C TYR A 44 10.23 -5.04 -11.74
N LEU A 45 9.20 -5.46 -12.47
CA LEU A 45 9.34 -6.09 -13.78
C LEU A 45 9.94 -5.11 -14.78
N THR A 46 10.66 -5.63 -15.78
CA THR A 46 11.15 -4.83 -16.89
C THR A 46 9.99 -4.39 -17.79
N LEU A 47 10.17 -3.30 -18.54
CA LEU A 47 9.14 -2.82 -19.48
C LEU A 47 8.76 -3.88 -20.52
N GLU A 48 9.73 -4.68 -20.98
CA GLU A 48 9.52 -5.78 -21.90
C GLU A 48 8.63 -6.86 -21.28
N ALA A 49 8.96 -7.32 -20.06
CA ALA A 49 8.18 -8.33 -19.36
C ALA A 49 6.74 -7.86 -19.07
N VAL A 50 6.56 -6.58 -18.70
CA VAL A 50 5.25 -5.97 -18.52
C VAL A 50 4.46 -5.97 -19.85
N SER A 51 5.07 -5.49 -20.94
CA SER A 51 4.44 -5.45 -22.26
C SER A 51 3.97 -6.83 -22.70
N ASP A 52 4.83 -7.84 -22.57
CA ASP A 52 4.51 -9.20 -22.99
C ASP A 52 3.49 -9.89 -22.08
N GLY A 53 3.59 -9.69 -20.76
CA GLY A 53 2.62 -10.21 -19.80
C GLY A 53 1.21 -9.64 -20.00
N ILE A 54 1.10 -8.35 -20.34
CA ILE A 54 -0.18 -7.71 -20.68
C ILE A 54 -0.74 -8.31 -21.98
N LYS A 55 0.06 -8.45 -23.04
CA LYS A 55 -0.38 -9.04 -24.32
C LYS A 55 -0.86 -10.49 -24.17
N LYS A 56 -0.19 -11.28 -23.32
CA LYS A 56 -0.59 -12.67 -23.01
C LYS A 56 -1.85 -12.73 -22.15
N GLY A 57 -2.15 -11.66 -21.42
CA GLY A 57 -3.27 -11.60 -20.47
C GLY A 57 -2.92 -12.09 -19.07
N ASP A 58 -1.65 -12.38 -18.80
CA ASP A 58 -1.15 -12.84 -17.49
C ASP A 58 -1.08 -11.70 -16.46
N LEU A 59 -0.93 -10.46 -16.95
CA LEU A 59 -0.89 -9.25 -16.14
C LEU A 59 -2.14 -8.40 -16.38
N LYS A 60 -2.66 -7.80 -15.31
CA LYS A 60 -3.80 -6.88 -15.35
C LYS A 60 -3.36 -5.47 -14.95
N VAL A 61 -3.84 -4.46 -15.66
CA VAL A 61 -3.57 -3.06 -15.36
C VAL A 61 -4.78 -2.46 -14.65
N GLY A 62 -4.56 -1.63 -13.64
CA GLY A 62 -5.64 -0.88 -13.01
C GLY A 62 -5.15 0.11 -11.96
N SER A 63 -6.01 1.05 -11.59
CA SER A 63 -5.73 2.01 -10.52
C SER A 63 -5.95 1.38 -9.15
N ILE A 64 -4.93 1.43 -8.28
CA ILE A 64 -5.01 0.83 -6.94
C ILE A 64 -5.77 1.74 -5.97
N ARG A 65 -6.58 1.12 -5.10
CA ARG A 65 -7.29 1.77 -4.00
C ARG A 65 -6.87 1.14 -2.67
N ILE A 66 -6.28 1.92 -1.79
CA ILE A 66 -5.86 1.47 -0.45
C ILE A 66 -7.01 1.73 0.52
N ASN A 67 -7.36 0.75 1.35
CA ASN A 67 -8.38 0.93 2.37
C ASN A 67 -7.87 1.89 3.47
N PRO A 68 -8.53 3.04 3.71
CA PRO A 68 -8.07 4.00 4.70
C PRO A 68 -8.19 3.50 6.15
N LYS A 69 -9.06 2.51 6.41
CA LYS A 69 -9.20 1.90 7.74
C LYS A 69 -8.17 0.79 8.00
N ASN A 70 -7.71 0.14 6.94
CA ASN A 70 -6.67 -0.88 7.00
C ASN A 70 -5.73 -0.74 5.81
N TYR A 71 -4.59 -0.09 6.00
CA TYR A 71 -3.65 0.18 4.90
C TYR A 71 -2.98 -1.09 4.35
N LEU A 72 -3.10 -2.23 5.03
CA LEU A 72 -2.65 -3.53 4.52
C LEU A 72 -3.62 -4.09 3.48
N ASP A 73 -4.86 -3.63 3.44
CA ASP A 73 -5.82 -4.06 2.43
C ASP A 73 -5.82 -3.07 1.27
N ALA A 74 -5.56 -3.57 0.07
CA ALA A 74 -5.68 -2.80 -1.16
C ALA A 74 -6.42 -3.58 -2.24
N TYR A 75 -6.98 -2.84 -3.19
CA TYR A 75 -7.87 -3.37 -4.21
C TYR A 75 -7.55 -2.74 -5.57
N VAL A 76 -7.57 -3.55 -6.61
CA VAL A 76 -7.53 -3.10 -8.00
C VAL A 76 -8.84 -3.54 -8.69
N PRO A 77 -9.63 -2.62 -9.25
CA PRO A 77 -10.84 -2.99 -9.97
C PRO A 77 -10.54 -3.98 -11.10
N SER A 78 -11.30 -5.07 -11.17
CA SER A 78 -11.18 -5.99 -12.30
C SER A 78 -11.70 -5.32 -13.58
N VAL A 79 -11.02 -5.60 -14.70
CA VAL A 79 -11.41 -5.12 -16.03
C VAL A 79 -12.81 -5.61 -16.43
N ASP A 80 -13.24 -6.76 -15.93
CA ASP A 80 -14.58 -7.32 -16.20
C ASP A 80 -15.68 -6.78 -15.27
N GLY A 81 -15.32 -5.94 -14.29
CA GLY A 81 -16.25 -5.28 -13.39
C GLY A 81 -16.97 -6.20 -12.40
N LYS A 82 -16.56 -7.47 -12.27
CA LYS A 82 -17.24 -8.41 -11.37
C LYS A 82 -16.79 -8.27 -9.93
N SER A 83 -15.49 -8.38 -9.69
CA SER A 83 -14.91 -8.39 -8.34
C SER A 83 -13.53 -7.77 -8.37
N ASP A 84 -13.22 -6.97 -7.35
CA ASP A 84 -11.90 -6.35 -7.21
C ASP A 84 -10.85 -7.43 -6.93
N ILE A 85 -9.63 -7.21 -7.44
CA ILE A 85 -8.46 -8.01 -7.13
C ILE A 85 -7.92 -7.52 -5.78
N TYR A 86 -7.89 -8.41 -4.79
CA TYR A 86 -7.34 -8.12 -3.46
C TYR A 86 -5.81 -8.21 -3.47
N ILE A 87 -5.17 -7.25 -2.80
CA ILE A 87 -3.73 -7.20 -2.58
C ILE A 87 -3.49 -7.20 -1.08
N GLU A 88 -2.74 -8.20 -0.59
CA GLU A 88 -2.46 -8.38 0.82
C GLU A 88 -1.15 -7.71 1.25
N GLY A 89 -1.27 -6.77 2.18
CA GLY A 89 -0.15 -6.22 2.91
C GLY A 89 0.76 -5.30 2.09
N MET A 90 1.84 -4.87 2.75
CA MET A 90 2.78 -3.90 2.18
C MET A 90 3.69 -4.50 1.11
N ALA A 91 4.04 -5.78 1.25
CA ALA A 91 4.98 -6.46 0.36
C ALA A 91 4.40 -6.56 -1.06
N ASP A 92 3.20 -7.13 -1.19
CA ASP A 92 2.54 -7.36 -2.48
C ASP A 92 2.04 -6.07 -3.12
N ARG A 93 1.67 -5.07 -2.29
CA ARG A 93 1.39 -3.71 -2.78
C ARG A 93 2.62 -3.05 -3.41
N ASN A 94 3.82 -3.51 -3.04
CA ASN A 94 5.11 -3.13 -3.62
C ASN A 94 5.29 -1.62 -3.85
N ARG A 95 5.35 -0.85 -2.75
CA ARG A 95 5.54 0.62 -2.73
C ARG A 95 4.45 1.44 -3.45
N ALA A 96 3.42 0.81 -4.04
CA ALA A 96 2.34 1.55 -4.69
C ALA A 96 1.56 2.39 -3.67
N LEU A 97 1.17 3.59 -4.11
CA LEU A 97 0.36 4.54 -3.37
C LEU A 97 -1.08 4.51 -3.89
N ASN A 98 -1.99 5.08 -3.11
CA ASN A 98 -3.39 5.18 -3.51
C ASN A 98 -3.50 5.98 -4.82
N THR A 99 -4.33 5.51 -5.75
CA THR A 99 -4.55 6.04 -7.11
C THR A 99 -3.45 5.80 -8.14
N ASP A 100 -2.32 5.16 -7.76
CA ASP A 100 -1.31 4.78 -8.75
C ASP A 100 -1.89 3.80 -9.79
N GLU A 101 -1.50 3.97 -11.05
CA GLU A 101 -1.73 2.96 -12.08
C GLU A 101 -0.68 1.86 -11.94
N VAL A 102 -1.14 0.64 -11.65
CA VAL A 102 -0.29 -0.51 -11.36
C VAL A 102 -0.55 -1.66 -12.31
N VAL A 103 0.44 -2.55 -12.40
CA VAL A 103 0.32 -3.83 -13.09
C VAL A 103 0.39 -4.93 -12.05
N VAL A 104 -0.63 -5.79 -12.02
CA VAL A 104 -0.75 -6.89 -11.05
C VAL A 104 -0.71 -8.23 -11.74
N GLN A 105 -0.07 -9.20 -11.09
CA GLN A 105 -0.10 -10.60 -11.46
C GLN A 105 -1.05 -11.34 -10.52
N ILE A 106 -1.96 -12.14 -11.09
CA ILE A 106 -2.90 -12.92 -10.29
C ILE A 106 -2.19 -14.19 -9.81
N TYR A 107 -2.19 -14.41 -8.49
CA TYR A 107 -1.68 -15.65 -7.93
C TYR A 107 -2.52 -16.85 -8.38
N PRO A 108 -1.95 -18.08 -8.38
CA PRO A 108 -2.73 -19.30 -8.54
C PRO A 108 -3.83 -19.41 -7.48
N TYR A 109 -4.97 -20.01 -7.83
CA TYR A 109 -6.13 -20.17 -6.93
C TYR A 109 -5.79 -20.76 -5.55
N SER A 110 -4.80 -21.66 -5.48
CA SER A 110 -4.36 -22.28 -4.22
C SER A 110 -3.71 -21.32 -3.22
N GLN A 111 -3.33 -20.12 -3.68
CA GLN A 111 -2.71 -19.07 -2.87
C GLN A 111 -3.68 -17.92 -2.59
N TRP A 112 -4.92 -18.02 -3.04
CA TRP A 112 -5.91 -16.98 -2.79
C TRP A 112 -6.28 -16.96 -1.32
N ARG A 113 -6.36 -15.74 -0.76
CA ARG A 113 -6.87 -15.53 0.58
C ARG A 113 -8.38 -15.79 0.59
N VAL A 114 -8.81 -16.63 1.53
CA VAL A 114 -10.22 -16.86 1.84
C VAL A 114 -10.55 -16.09 3.12
N PHE A 115 -11.52 -15.18 3.04
CA PHE A 115 -12.06 -14.49 4.21
C PHE A 115 -13.08 -15.40 4.89
N VAL A 116 -12.58 -16.30 5.74
CA VAL A 116 -13.39 -17.36 6.36
C VAL A 116 -14.49 -16.77 7.22
N GLU A 117 -14.21 -15.69 7.95
CA GLU A 117 -15.20 -15.04 8.82
C GLU A 117 -16.37 -14.46 8.01
N ASP A 118 -16.07 -13.82 6.89
CA ASP A 118 -17.09 -13.27 5.98
C ASP A 118 -17.90 -14.40 5.34
N PHE A 119 -17.24 -15.51 4.99
CA PHE A 119 -17.89 -16.70 4.43
C PHE A 119 -18.84 -17.38 5.44
N GLU A 120 -18.39 -17.60 6.67
CA GLU A 120 -19.21 -18.16 7.75
C GLU A 120 -20.41 -17.25 8.09
N HIS A 121 -20.20 -15.94 8.09
CA HIS A 121 -21.28 -14.98 8.30
C HIS A 121 -22.34 -15.05 7.19
N TYR A 122 -21.89 -15.17 5.94
CA TYR A 122 -22.76 -15.34 4.79
C TYR A 122 -23.58 -16.64 4.87
N GLU A 123 -22.94 -17.78 5.16
CA GLU A 123 -23.64 -19.07 5.32
C GLU A 123 -24.69 -19.02 6.44
N LYS A 124 -24.33 -18.45 7.59
CA LYS A 124 -25.26 -18.32 8.71
C LYS A 124 -26.47 -17.48 8.34
N THR A 125 -26.29 -16.41 7.57
CA THR A 125 -27.37 -15.52 7.12
C THR A 125 -28.36 -16.26 6.21
N LEU A 126 -27.89 -17.11 5.30
CA LEU A 126 -28.76 -17.91 4.43
C LEU A 126 -29.64 -18.94 5.19
N LEU A 127 -29.22 -19.36 6.38
CA LEU A 127 -29.97 -20.31 7.20
C LEU A 127 -31.08 -19.65 8.05
N VAL A 128 -31.01 -18.34 8.30
CA VAL A 128 -31.99 -17.63 9.14
C VAL A 128 -33.32 -17.40 8.42
N ASP A 129 -33.27 -17.20 7.09
CA ASP A 129 -34.47 -16.91 6.28
C ASP A 129 -35.41 -18.12 6.05
N ASN A 130 -35.03 -19.31 6.53
CA ASN A 130 -35.85 -20.53 6.41
C ASN A 130 -36.63 -20.89 7.69
N VAL A 131 -36.60 -20.04 8.73
CA VAL A 131 -37.24 -20.31 10.04
C VAL A 131 -38.22 -19.20 10.42
N ASP A 132 -39.15 -18.84 9.52
CA ASP A 132 -40.35 -18.08 9.90
C ASP A 132 -41.53 -18.30 8.93
N SER A 133 -42.14 -19.49 8.97
CA SER A 133 -43.43 -19.72 8.27
C SER A 133 -44.35 -20.73 8.97
N THR A 134 -44.08 -21.12 10.21
CA THR A 134 -44.95 -22.06 10.95
C THR A 134 -45.31 -21.53 12.33
N GLU A 135 -45.99 -20.40 12.39
CA GLU A 135 -46.92 -20.15 13.49
C GLU A 135 -48.08 -19.29 12.98
N SER A 136 -49.11 -19.98 12.48
CA SER A 136 -50.41 -19.36 12.23
C SER A 136 -51.52 -20.34 12.55
N ASN A 137 -52.30 -19.93 13.56
CA ASN A 137 -53.70 -20.24 13.85
C ASN A 137 -54.02 -21.38 14.80
N ASP A 138 -54.13 -21.03 16.08
CA ASP A 138 -55.15 -21.57 16.98
C ASP A 138 -55.82 -20.43 17.76
N ASN A 139 -56.81 -19.77 17.15
CA ASN A 139 -57.80 -18.96 17.86
C ASN A 139 -59.20 -19.41 17.48
N VAL A 140 -59.58 -20.58 17.99
CA VAL A 140 -60.96 -21.06 17.98
C VAL A 140 -61.78 -20.21 18.95
N LYS A 141 -62.58 -19.27 18.41
CA LYS A 141 -63.63 -18.60 19.18
C LYS A 141 -64.74 -19.61 19.47
N ALA A 142 -64.81 -20.09 20.71
CA ALA A 142 -65.98 -20.82 21.21
C ALA A 142 -67.14 -19.86 21.43
N THR A 143 -68.21 -20.01 20.65
CA THR A 143 -69.54 -19.44 20.93
C THR A 143 -70.27 -20.34 21.92
N GLY A 144 -70.83 -19.77 22.99
CA GLY A 144 -71.69 -20.44 23.96
C GLY A 144 -72.89 -19.55 24.30
N VAL A 145 -74.06 -20.21 24.38
CA VAL A 145 -75.45 -19.72 24.36
C VAL A 145 -75.81 -18.73 25.47
#